data_AF-A0A1A7YH64-F1
#
_entry.id   AF-A0A1A7YH64-F1
#
_cell.length_a   1.000
_cell.length_b   1.000
_cell.length_c   1.000
_cell.angle_alpha   90.00
_cell.angle_beta   90.00
_cell.angle_gamma   90.00
#
_symmetry.space_group_name_H-M   'P 1'
#
loop_
_entity.id
_entity.type
_entity.pdbx_description
1 polymer ?
#
loop_
_entity_poly.entity_id
_entity_poly.type
_entity_poly.pdbx_seq_one_letter_code
_entity_poly.pdbx_strand_id
1 'polypeptide(L)'
;MSYNILSQELLQDNSYLYKHCHPGFLPWEYRLPNLLAEIRHHDADILCLQEVQEDHYKNQIKPALQAAGYQCEFKKRTGLKPDGCAVIFKSSRFSLISSTPVEFFRPGDTLLDRDNVGLVLLLQPNSGAAQPDPSSSICVANTHLLYNPRRGDIKLAQLAILLAEIGRLSRFPDGSNCPVLLCGDFNSVPWSPLYRFLTIGCLKYQGMQIGLVSGQESSPRGQRFLTSPIWSQSLGISHQCLYESRQSEESSAASPTAVEGEISNLTVEDVANKASAAFKSSMIEHGLKLRSSYRHRLMPDGRPEITTCHSRTALTVDYILYSSDFTAPRSLPRGRGLQLLGRLSLVGQPELEEVNFLPNQHHSSDHLPLIASFRLQS
;
A
#
# COMPACT_ATOMS: atom_id res chain seq x y z
N MET A 1 -11.01 -1.15 8.64
CA MET A 1 -11.61 -1.35 7.30
C MET A 1 -10.65 -0.79 6.26
N SER A 2 -10.48 -1.45 5.11
CA SER A 2 -9.86 -0.87 3.91
C SER A 2 -10.87 -0.95 2.77
N TYR A 3 -11.15 0.15 2.09
CA TYR A 3 -12.21 0.16 1.09
C TYR A 3 -12.00 1.20 -0.02
N ASN A 4 -11.85 0.73 -1.27
CA ASN A 4 -11.96 1.59 -2.45
C ASN A 4 -13.44 1.89 -2.70
N ILE A 5 -13.84 3.15 -2.62
CA ILE A 5 -15.25 3.56 -2.64
C ILE A 5 -15.76 3.99 -4.03
N LEU A 6 -14.92 3.83 -5.06
CA LEU A 6 -15.19 4.19 -6.45
C LEU A 6 -15.57 5.67 -6.63
N SER A 7 -14.61 6.48 -7.08
CA SER A 7 -14.84 7.90 -7.34
C SER A 7 -15.91 8.09 -8.42
N GLN A 8 -16.79 9.09 -8.29
CA GLN A 8 -17.86 9.30 -9.26
C GLN A 8 -17.32 9.73 -10.62
N GLU A 9 -16.33 10.63 -10.64
CA GLU A 9 -15.66 11.04 -11.87
C GLU A 9 -14.94 9.86 -12.52
N LEU A 10 -14.24 9.01 -11.74
CA LEU A 10 -13.56 7.83 -12.31
C LEU A 10 -14.55 6.80 -12.84
N LEU A 11 -15.69 6.61 -12.17
CA LEU A 11 -16.79 5.78 -12.64
C LEU A 11 -17.29 6.26 -14.00
N GLN A 12 -17.53 7.58 -14.14
CA GLN A 12 -18.03 8.19 -15.37
C GLN A 12 -17.01 8.09 -16.52
N ASP A 13 -15.74 8.41 -16.25
CA ASP A 13 -14.63 8.29 -17.20
C ASP A 13 -14.45 6.85 -17.70
N ASN A 14 -14.77 5.86 -16.86
CA ASN A 14 -14.65 4.44 -17.16
C ASN A 14 -16.01 3.73 -17.26
N SER A 15 -17.06 4.45 -17.68
CA SER A 15 -18.44 3.93 -17.77
C SER A 15 -18.57 2.62 -18.55
N TYR A 16 -17.64 2.32 -19.46
CA TYR A 16 -17.60 1.07 -20.20
C TYR A 16 -17.37 -0.18 -19.32
N LEU A 17 -16.84 -0.02 -18.09
CA LEU A 17 -16.65 -1.09 -17.11
C LEU A 17 -17.94 -1.48 -16.39
N TYR A 18 -18.93 -0.59 -16.37
CA TYR A 18 -20.13 -0.70 -15.53
C TYR A 18 -21.42 -0.84 -16.34
N LYS A 19 -21.33 -1.25 -17.62
CA LYS A 19 -22.48 -1.45 -18.51
C LYS A 19 -23.47 -2.51 -18.03
N HIS A 20 -23.04 -3.40 -17.14
CA HIS A 20 -23.88 -4.41 -16.51
C HIS A 20 -24.82 -3.82 -15.46
N CYS A 21 -24.46 -2.68 -14.86
CA CYS A 21 -25.18 -2.07 -13.77
C CYS A 21 -26.31 -1.18 -14.29
N HIS A 22 -27.47 -1.22 -13.63
CA HIS A 22 -28.59 -0.34 -14.00
C HIS A 22 -28.19 1.13 -13.78
N PRO A 23 -28.39 2.03 -14.78
CA PRO A 23 -27.94 3.42 -14.69
C PRO A 23 -28.48 4.21 -13.49
N GLY A 24 -29.61 3.80 -12.91
CA GLY A 24 -30.17 4.42 -11.70
C GLY A 24 -29.38 4.15 -10.42
N PHE A 25 -28.47 3.18 -10.39
CA PHE A 25 -27.67 2.81 -9.21
C PHE A 25 -26.25 3.41 -9.21
N LEU A 26 -25.81 3.95 -10.35
CA LEU A 26 -24.49 4.54 -10.55
C LEU A 26 -24.32 6.00 -10.04
N PRO A 27 -25.36 6.86 -9.99
CA PRO A 27 -25.22 8.21 -9.50
C PRO A 27 -24.77 8.27 -8.04
N TRP A 28 -23.98 9.28 -7.71
CA TRP A 28 -23.41 9.44 -6.36
C TRP A 28 -24.49 9.58 -5.29
N GLU A 29 -25.62 10.19 -5.63
CA GLU A 29 -26.79 10.37 -4.76
C GLU A 29 -27.42 9.04 -4.35
N TYR A 30 -27.30 8.00 -5.20
CA TYR A 30 -27.70 6.64 -4.86
C TYR A 30 -26.61 5.93 -4.06
N ARG A 31 -25.35 6.08 -4.49
CA ARG A 31 -24.21 5.32 -3.94
C ARG A 31 -23.81 5.76 -2.53
N LEU A 32 -23.75 7.07 -2.27
CA LEU A 32 -23.27 7.62 -1.02
C LEU A 32 -24.06 7.14 0.22
N PRO A 33 -25.41 7.17 0.23
CA PRO A 33 -26.17 6.64 1.36
C PRO A 33 -25.84 5.18 1.70
N ASN A 34 -25.65 4.33 0.68
CA ASN A 34 -25.30 2.92 0.85
C ASN A 34 -23.87 2.78 1.39
N LEU A 35 -22.90 3.49 0.83
CA LEU A 35 -21.51 3.50 1.32
C LEU A 35 -21.44 3.95 2.79
N LEU A 36 -22.15 5.01 3.16
CA LEU A 36 -22.22 5.47 4.55
C LEU A 36 -22.98 4.51 5.45
N ALA A 37 -23.99 3.80 4.95
CA ALA A 37 -24.70 2.76 5.70
C ALA A 37 -23.77 1.57 5.99
N GLU A 38 -23.00 1.13 5.01
CA GLU A 38 -22.04 0.02 5.14
C GLU A 38 -20.90 0.38 6.11
N ILE A 39 -20.33 1.59 6.01
CA ILE A 39 -19.33 2.08 6.96
C ILE A 39 -19.89 2.11 8.40
N ARG A 40 -21.12 2.62 8.59
CA ARG A 40 -21.77 2.66 9.91
C ARG A 40 -22.12 1.28 10.44
N HIS A 41 -22.54 0.37 9.57
CA HIS A 41 -22.90 -0.99 9.94
C HIS A 41 -21.70 -1.74 10.54
N HIS A 42 -20.53 -1.57 9.94
CA HIS A 42 -19.32 -2.23 10.42
C HIS A 42 -18.61 -1.51 11.56
N ASP A 43 -18.85 -0.21 11.74
CA ASP A 43 -18.36 0.62 12.86
C ASP A 43 -16.86 0.40 13.18
N ALA A 44 -16.02 0.32 12.15
CA ALA A 44 -14.61 0.00 12.33
C ALA A 44 -13.83 1.17 12.96
N ASP A 45 -12.95 0.87 13.93
CA ASP A 45 -12.21 1.91 14.66
C ASP A 45 -11.26 2.74 13.77
N ILE A 46 -10.78 2.17 12.65
CA ILE A 46 -9.92 2.80 11.63
C ILE A 46 -10.46 2.41 10.24
N LEU A 47 -10.62 3.41 9.36
CA LEU A 47 -11.01 3.28 7.95
C LEU A 47 -9.87 3.80 7.06
N CYS A 48 -9.43 2.99 6.12
CA CYS A 48 -8.51 3.39 5.05
C CYS A 48 -9.27 3.37 3.73
N LEU A 49 -9.64 4.54 3.21
CA LEU A 49 -10.45 4.66 2.01
C LEU A 49 -9.61 5.07 0.80
N GLN A 50 -9.89 4.50 -0.37
CA GLN A 50 -9.28 4.86 -1.66
C GLN A 50 -10.36 5.38 -2.63
N GLU A 51 -9.93 6.09 -3.67
CA GLU A 51 -10.82 6.78 -4.63
C GLU A 51 -11.82 7.74 -3.98
N VAL A 52 -11.39 8.41 -2.91
CA VAL A 52 -12.21 9.41 -2.25
C VAL A 52 -12.14 10.72 -3.05
N GLN A 53 -13.19 11.04 -3.80
CA GLN A 53 -13.31 12.28 -4.59
C GLN A 53 -13.28 13.52 -3.67
N GLU A 54 -12.52 14.55 -4.02
CA GLU A 54 -12.21 15.68 -3.13
C GLU A 54 -13.42 16.52 -2.71
N ASP A 55 -14.30 16.87 -3.66
CA ASP A 55 -15.50 17.65 -3.39
C ASP A 55 -16.51 16.86 -2.57
N HIS A 56 -16.76 15.59 -2.92
CA HIS A 56 -17.57 14.67 -2.13
C HIS A 56 -17.01 14.47 -0.72
N TYR A 57 -15.68 14.39 -0.58
CA TYR A 57 -15.02 14.33 0.71
C TYR A 57 -15.34 15.55 1.56
N LYS A 58 -15.08 16.75 1.04
CA LYS A 58 -15.26 18.01 1.77
C LYS A 58 -16.71 18.26 2.14
N ASN A 59 -17.64 17.98 1.23
CA ASN A 59 -19.02 18.42 1.35
C ASN A 59 -19.93 17.39 2.04
N GLN A 60 -19.61 16.08 1.94
CA GLN A 60 -20.54 15.02 2.33
C GLN A 60 -19.89 13.95 3.22
N ILE A 61 -18.78 13.34 2.78
CA ILE A 61 -18.17 12.20 3.48
C ILE A 61 -17.55 12.64 4.81
N LYS A 62 -16.70 13.67 4.81
CA LYS A 62 -16.05 14.17 6.04
C LYS A 62 -17.08 14.65 7.07
N PRO A 63 -18.05 15.53 6.73
CA PRO A 63 -19.09 15.92 7.69
C PRO A 63 -19.86 14.74 8.28
N ALA A 64 -20.25 13.75 7.45
CA ALA A 64 -20.98 12.58 7.91
C ALA A 64 -20.16 11.71 8.87
N LEU A 65 -18.88 11.47 8.57
CA LEU A 65 -18.00 10.67 9.42
C LEU A 65 -17.61 11.41 10.71
N GLN A 66 -17.43 12.74 10.65
CA GLN A 66 -17.21 13.55 11.85
C GLN A 66 -18.44 13.53 12.78
N ALA A 67 -19.65 13.62 12.23
CA ALA A 67 -20.89 13.46 13.00
C ALA A 67 -21.00 12.06 13.66
N ALA A 68 -20.38 11.03 13.05
CA ALA A 68 -20.27 9.68 13.61
C ALA A 68 -19.10 9.50 14.59
N GLY A 69 -18.40 10.58 15.00
CA GLY A 69 -17.35 10.53 16.02
C GLY A 69 -15.93 10.28 15.50
N TYR A 70 -15.73 10.31 14.17
CA TYR A 70 -14.43 10.09 13.56
C TYR A 70 -13.64 11.38 13.33
N GLN A 71 -12.31 11.30 13.43
CA GLN A 71 -11.40 12.27 12.81
C GLN A 71 -11.02 11.79 11.41
N CYS A 72 -10.84 12.72 10.47
CA CYS A 72 -10.64 12.40 9.06
C CYS A 72 -9.42 13.13 8.51
N GLU A 73 -8.42 12.38 8.06
CA GLU A 73 -7.26 12.86 7.31
C GLU A 73 -7.39 12.44 5.84
N PHE A 74 -7.02 13.32 4.91
CA PHE A 74 -7.19 13.08 3.48
C PHE A 74 -6.02 13.65 2.68
N LYS A 75 -5.56 12.87 1.70
CA LYS A 75 -4.59 13.27 0.70
C LYS A 75 -5.15 12.98 -0.69
N LYS A 76 -5.52 14.06 -1.39
CA LYS A 76 -5.82 14.02 -2.83
C LYS A 76 -4.58 13.58 -3.62
N ARG A 77 -4.79 12.82 -4.70
CA ARG A 77 -3.77 12.61 -5.74
C ARG A 77 -3.27 13.96 -6.28
N THR A 78 -2.03 13.99 -6.76
CA THR A 78 -1.47 15.22 -7.34
C THR A 78 -2.05 15.49 -8.72
N GLY A 79 -1.62 16.60 -9.34
CA GLY A 79 -2.07 16.98 -10.68
C GLY A 79 -3.58 17.25 -10.74
N LEU A 80 -4.22 16.77 -11.81
CA LEU A 80 -5.65 16.98 -12.08
C LEU A 80 -6.55 15.81 -11.66
N LYS A 81 -6.04 14.87 -10.85
CA LYS A 81 -6.83 13.72 -10.42
C LYS A 81 -7.84 14.13 -9.35
N PRO A 82 -9.12 13.72 -9.44
CA PRO A 82 -10.16 14.27 -8.57
C PRO A 82 -10.21 13.63 -7.17
N ASP A 83 -9.59 12.47 -7.02
CA ASP A 83 -9.71 11.58 -5.87
C ASP A 83 -8.39 11.41 -5.09
N GLY A 84 -8.44 10.72 -3.97
CA GLY A 84 -7.27 10.42 -3.15
C GLY A 84 -7.51 9.33 -2.11
N CYS A 85 -6.61 9.30 -1.12
CA CYS A 85 -6.67 8.39 0.01
C CYS A 85 -7.10 9.14 1.27
N ALA A 86 -7.97 8.52 2.07
CA ALA A 86 -8.33 9.02 3.39
C ALA A 86 -8.00 7.98 4.48
N VAL A 87 -7.54 8.46 5.64
CA VAL A 87 -7.44 7.65 6.85
C VAL A 87 -8.32 8.31 7.91
N ILE A 88 -9.32 7.57 8.35
CA ILE A 88 -10.36 8.02 9.27
C ILE A 88 -10.31 7.12 10.51
N PHE A 89 -10.41 7.69 11.71
CA PHE A 89 -10.31 6.91 12.95
C PHE A 89 -11.21 7.49 14.04
N LYS A 90 -11.70 6.63 14.94
CA LYS A 90 -12.57 7.07 16.04
C LYS A 90 -11.78 7.90 17.05
N SER A 91 -12.24 9.12 17.28
CA SER A 91 -11.64 10.05 18.27
C SER A 91 -11.66 9.49 19.69
N SER A 92 -12.63 8.62 20.00
CA SER A 92 -12.74 7.94 21.29
C SER A 92 -11.68 6.86 21.51
N ARG A 93 -11.07 6.34 20.44
CA ARG A 93 -10.13 5.21 20.47
C ARG A 93 -8.69 5.63 20.22
N PHE A 94 -8.48 6.67 19.41
CA PHE A 94 -7.15 7.14 19.04
C PHE A 94 -7.05 8.66 19.04
N SER A 95 -5.84 9.14 19.30
CA SER A 95 -5.42 10.53 19.11
C SER A 95 -4.38 10.59 17.98
N LEU A 96 -4.43 11.62 17.14
CA LEU A 96 -3.46 11.83 16.07
C LEU A 96 -2.14 12.36 16.65
N ILE A 97 -1.03 11.68 16.38
CA ILE A 97 0.32 12.21 16.64
C ILE A 97 0.84 12.94 15.41
N SER A 98 0.75 12.30 14.23
CA SER A 98 1.16 12.91 12.97
C SER A 98 0.35 12.37 11.79
N SER A 99 0.18 13.23 10.78
CA SER A 99 -0.42 12.93 9.49
C SER A 99 0.58 13.33 8.42
N THR A 100 1.08 12.37 7.63
CA THR A 100 2.11 12.62 6.63
C THR A 100 1.66 12.14 5.26
N PRO A 101 1.32 13.07 4.34
CA PRO A 101 1.00 12.72 2.97
C PRO A 101 2.26 12.28 2.21
N VAL A 102 2.11 11.31 1.31
CA VAL A 102 3.20 10.76 0.50
C VAL A 102 2.85 10.97 -0.96
N GLU A 103 3.57 11.87 -1.63
CA GLU A 103 3.46 12.06 -3.07
C GLU A 103 4.49 11.20 -3.78
N PHE A 104 4.04 10.37 -4.72
CA PHE A 104 4.95 9.54 -5.50
C PHE A 104 5.46 10.25 -6.75
N PHE A 105 4.71 11.20 -7.29
CA PHE A 105 5.15 12.03 -8.40
C PHE A 105 6.41 12.82 -8.03
N ARG A 106 7.45 12.75 -8.87
CA ARG A 106 8.69 13.51 -8.71
C ARG A 106 8.93 14.34 -9.96
N PRO A 107 8.79 15.68 -9.89
CA PRO A 107 9.06 16.56 -11.03
C PRO A 107 10.46 16.32 -11.60
N GLY A 108 10.55 16.08 -12.92
CA GLY A 108 11.82 15.82 -13.62
C GLY A 108 12.33 14.37 -13.55
N ASP A 109 11.70 13.48 -12.78
CA ASP A 109 12.01 12.05 -12.78
C ASP A 109 11.22 11.35 -13.89
N THR A 110 11.92 10.59 -14.75
CA THR A 110 11.30 9.91 -15.90
C THR A 110 10.55 8.63 -15.53
N LEU A 111 10.82 8.05 -14.36
CA LEU A 111 10.13 6.88 -13.83
C LEU A 111 8.89 7.29 -13.03
N LEU A 112 9.03 8.29 -12.15
CA LEU A 112 8.01 8.70 -11.18
C LEU A 112 7.12 9.83 -11.71
N ASP A 113 6.46 9.55 -12.84
CA ASP A 113 5.61 10.49 -13.61
C ASP A 113 4.10 10.30 -13.36
N ARG A 114 3.72 9.72 -12.22
CA ARG A 114 2.32 9.36 -11.89
C ARG A 114 1.86 9.98 -10.58
N ASP A 115 0.64 10.52 -10.61
CA ASP A 115 0.03 11.30 -9.52
C ASP A 115 -0.52 10.48 -8.33
N ASN A 116 -0.20 9.19 -8.26
CA ASN A 116 -0.61 8.35 -7.13
C ASN A 116 0.00 8.87 -5.82
N VAL A 117 -0.68 8.60 -4.72
CA VAL A 117 -0.30 9.07 -3.38
C VAL A 117 -0.51 7.98 -2.34
N GLY A 118 0.16 8.13 -1.21
CA GLY A 118 -0.14 7.46 0.04
C GLY A 118 -0.39 8.46 1.16
N LEU A 119 -0.83 7.96 2.30
CA LEU A 119 -1.04 8.72 3.53
C LEU A 119 -0.65 7.85 4.72
N VAL A 120 0.28 8.34 5.55
CA VAL A 120 0.79 7.63 6.72
C VAL A 120 0.46 8.44 7.96
N LEU A 121 -0.26 7.83 8.91
CA LEU A 121 -0.61 8.42 10.19
C LEU A 121 0.11 7.67 11.31
N LEU A 122 0.59 8.41 12.29
CA LEU A 122 0.97 7.85 13.58
C LEU A 122 -0.16 8.15 14.57
N LEU A 123 -0.80 7.09 15.08
CA LEU A 123 -1.93 7.17 16.00
C LEU A 123 -1.54 6.67 17.38
N GLN A 124 -1.96 7.40 18.41
CA GLN A 124 -1.82 7.01 19.80
C GLN A 124 -3.13 6.37 20.26
N PRO A 125 -3.17 5.08 20.67
CA PRO A 125 -4.32 4.53 21.35
C PRO A 125 -4.63 5.31 22.62
N ASN A 126 -5.90 5.68 22.80
CA ASN A 126 -6.38 6.33 24.01
C ASN A 126 -6.44 5.28 25.12
N SER A 127 -5.36 5.14 25.88
CA SER A 127 -5.37 4.36 27.10
C SER A 127 -6.11 5.15 28.17
N GLY A 128 -7.02 4.53 28.92
CA GLY A 128 -7.65 5.16 30.10
C GLY A 128 -6.67 5.45 31.25
N ALA A 129 -5.37 5.35 31.00
CA ALA A 129 -4.30 5.64 31.94
C ALA A 129 -3.99 7.15 31.94
N ALA A 130 -3.58 7.69 33.09
CA ALA A 130 -3.39 9.13 33.31
C ALA A 130 -2.28 9.77 32.47
N GLN A 131 -1.44 8.99 31.80
CA GLN A 131 -0.36 9.45 30.92
C GLN A 131 -0.35 8.59 29.64
N PRO A 132 -0.38 9.19 28.44
CA PRO A 132 -0.20 8.45 27.20
C PRO A 132 1.23 7.90 27.13
N ASP A 133 1.38 6.59 26.92
CA ASP A 133 2.68 5.96 26.66
C ASP A 133 3.03 6.12 25.18
N PRO A 134 4.01 6.97 24.82
CA PRO A 134 4.38 7.18 23.42
C PRO A 134 4.79 5.89 22.70
N SER A 135 5.24 4.88 23.47
CA SER A 135 5.69 3.58 22.97
C SER A 135 4.56 2.62 22.60
N SER A 136 3.30 3.06 22.73
CA SER A 136 2.10 2.29 22.36
C SER A 136 1.44 2.77 21.05
N SER A 137 2.09 3.67 20.32
CA SER A 137 1.61 4.17 19.02
C SER A 137 1.42 3.06 17.98
N ILE A 138 0.58 3.31 16.98
CA ILE A 138 0.38 2.46 15.80
C ILE A 138 0.56 3.30 14.53
N CYS A 139 1.34 2.80 13.58
CA CYS A 139 1.51 3.42 12.28
C CYS A 139 0.48 2.86 11.31
N VAL A 140 -0.37 3.72 10.75
CA VAL A 140 -1.42 3.36 9.79
C VAL A 140 -1.09 4.00 8.46
N ALA A 141 -0.87 3.18 7.44
CA ALA A 141 -0.62 3.63 6.08
C ALA A 141 -1.78 3.22 5.16
N ASN A 142 -2.08 4.10 4.22
CA ASN A 142 -3.07 3.87 3.17
C ASN A 142 -2.51 4.34 1.82
N THR A 143 -2.78 3.60 0.75
CA THR A 143 -2.33 3.94 -0.60
C THR A 143 -3.27 3.43 -1.67
N HIS A 144 -3.20 4.05 -2.85
CA HIS A 144 -3.75 3.51 -4.09
C HIS A 144 -2.64 3.56 -5.16
N LEU A 145 -1.97 2.42 -5.39
CA LEU A 145 -0.88 2.31 -6.35
C LEU A 145 -1.38 2.46 -7.80
N LEU A 146 -0.47 2.77 -8.72
CA LEU A 146 -0.76 2.89 -10.15
C LEU A 146 -1.56 1.67 -10.68
N TYR A 147 -2.64 1.90 -11.43
CA TYR A 147 -3.39 0.80 -12.05
C TYR A 147 -2.61 0.05 -13.14
N ASN A 148 -1.95 0.80 -14.04
CA ASN A 148 -1.39 0.28 -15.30
C ASN A 148 -0.59 -1.03 -15.09
N PRO A 149 -1.05 -2.17 -15.66
CA PRO A 149 -0.46 -3.48 -15.40
C PRO A 149 0.96 -3.62 -15.98
N ARG A 150 1.32 -2.78 -16.94
CA ARG A 150 2.61 -2.82 -17.65
C ARG A 150 3.69 -1.96 -17.02
N ARG A 151 3.39 -1.28 -15.90
CA ARG A 151 4.32 -0.37 -15.23
C ARG A 151 4.65 -0.81 -13.81
N GLY A 152 5.09 -2.07 -13.69
CA GLY A 152 5.57 -2.63 -12.43
C GLY A 152 6.81 -1.96 -11.86
N ASP A 153 7.64 -1.38 -12.73
CA ASP A 153 8.74 -0.48 -12.38
C ASP A 153 8.26 0.70 -11.53
N ILE A 154 7.18 1.38 -11.97
CA ILE A 154 6.58 2.47 -11.21
C ILE A 154 5.96 1.96 -9.92
N LYS A 155 5.23 0.84 -9.94
CA LYS A 155 4.59 0.29 -8.73
C LYS A 155 5.59 -0.03 -7.63
N LEU A 156 6.74 -0.63 -7.99
CA LEU A 156 7.81 -0.91 -7.03
C LEU A 156 8.44 0.38 -6.49
N ALA A 157 8.67 1.38 -7.33
CA ALA A 157 9.20 2.67 -6.89
C ALA A 157 8.23 3.43 -5.97
N GLN A 158 6.93 3.48 -6.31
CA GLN A 158 5.88 4.04 -5.47
C GLN A 158 5.84 3.35 -4.10
N LEU A 159 5.89 2.02 -4.12
CA LEU A 159 5.89 1.23 -2.90
C LEU A 159 7.17 1.47 -2.07
N ALA A 160 8.34 1.59 -2.69
CA ALA A 160 9.58 1.90 -1.98
C ALA A 160 9.52 3.25 -1.26
N ILE A 161 8.92 4.28 -1.88
CA ILE A 161 8.68 5.59 -1.25
C ILE A 161 7.77 5.44 -0.03
N LEU A 162 6.66 4.71 -0.16
CA LEU A 162 5.73 4.48 0.93
C LEU A 162 6.39 3.71 2.09
N LEU A 163 7.15 2.66 1.78
CA LEU A 163 7.85 1.83 2.78
C LEU A 163 8.95 2.63 3.50
N ALA A 164 9.67 3.51 2.82
CA ALA A 164 10.64 4.41 3.44
C ALA A 164 9.97 5.36 4.44
N GLU A 165 8.81 5.90 4.08
CA GLU A 165 8.06 6.79 4.96
C GLU A 165 7.48 6.06 6.17
N ILE A 166 6.94 4.85 5.98
CA ILE A 166 6.51 3.98 7.08
C ILE A 166 7.70 3.64 7.99
N GLY A 167 8.85 3.27 7.42
CA GLY A 167 10.06 2.95 8.20
C GLY A 167 10.57 4.14 9.02
N ARG A 168 10.48 5.35 8.46
CA ARG A 168 10.83 6.60 9.15
C ARG A 168 9.89 6.91 10.32
N LEU A 169 8.59 6.78 10.11
CA LEU A 169 7.55 7.17 11.08
C LEU A 169 7.25 6.11 12.15
N SER A 170 7.45 4.84 11.83
CA SER A 170 7.21 3.74 12.78
C SER A 170 8.35 3.55 13.78
N ARG A 171 9.50 4.18 13.58
CA ARG A 171 10.68 3.99 14.44
C ARG A 171 10.60 4.87 15.70
N PHE A 172 10.67 4.23 16.86
CA PHE A 172 10.76 4.89 18.16
C PHE A 172 12.19 5.39 18.46
N PRO A 173 12.35 6.33 19.41
CA PRO A 173 13.67 6.82 19.83
C PRO A 173 14.60 5.73 20.39
N ASP A 174 14.04 4.67 20.98
CA ASP A 174 14.78 3.50 21.48
C ASP A 174 15.26 2.55 20.36
N GLY A 175 14.93 2.86 19.10
CA GLY A 175 15.29 2.08 17.93
C GLY A 175 14.33 0.93 17.61
N SER A 176 13.35 0.64 18.48
CA SER A 176 12.26 -0.30 18.20
C SER A 176 11.23 0.32 17.25
N ASN A 177 10.36 -0.51 16.68
CA ASN A 177 9.30 -0.03 15.79
C ASN A 177 7.92 -0.21 16.43
N CYS A 178 7.04 0.74 16.19
CA CYS A 178 5.63 0.63 16.50
C CYS A 178 4.94 -0.32 15.49
N PRO A 179 3.82 -0.96 15.86
CA PRO A 179 3.12 -1.83 14.93
C PRO A 179 2.58 -1.07 13.73
N VAL A 180 2.64 -1.71 12.56
CA VAL A 180 2.21 -1.15 11.28
C VAL A 180 0.92 -1.84 10.82
N LEU A 181 -0.05 -1.03 10.39
CA LEU A 181 -1.17 -1.42 9.53
C LEU A 181 -0.98 -0.76 8.16
N LEU A 182 -0.81 -1.54 7.11
CA LEU A 182 -0.70 -1.07 5.75
C LEU A 182 -1.92 -1.55 4.95
N CYS A 183 -2.79 -0.60 4.63
CA CYS A 183 -4.01 -0.80 3.85
C CYS A 183 -3.86 -0.22 2.45
N GLY A 184 -4.71 -0.64 1.52
CA GLY A 184 -4.81 0.01 0.22
C GLY A 184 -5.24 -0.89 -0.92
N ASP A 185 -5.43 -0.25 -2.07
CA ASP A 185 -5.49 -0.87 -3.38
C ASP A 185 -4.08 -0.87 -3.97
N PHE A 186 -3.49 -2.05 -4.10
CA PHE A 186 -2.13 -2.22 -4.60
C PHE A 186 -2.08 -2.51 -6.09
N ASN A 187 -3.24 -2.63 -6.75
CA ASN A 187 -3.36 -3.00 -8.15
C ASN A 187 -2.46 -4.20 -8.50
N SER A 188 -2.35 -5.17 -7.59
CA SER A 188 -1.45 -6.31 -7.69
C SER A 188 -2.11 -7.51 -7.06
N VAL A 189 -2.06 -8.66 -7.74
CA VAL A 189 -2.75 -9.87 -7.30
C VAL A 189 -1.96 -10.63 -6.23
N PRO A 190 -2.61 -11.50 -5.44
CA PRO A 190 -1.93 -12.36 -4.49
C PRO A 190 -0.81 -13.17 -5.15
N TRP A 191 0.27 -13.39 -4.41
CA TRP A 191 1.46 -14.13 -4.84
C TRP A 191 2.26 -13.54 -6.02
N SER A 192 1.83 -12.39 -6.57
CA SER A 192 2.63 -11.60 -7.53
C SER A 192 3.99 -11.20 -6.93
N PRO A 193 5.01 -10.89 -7.75
CA PRO A 193 6.29 -10.37 -7.26
C PRO A 193 6.15 -9.19 -6.28
N LEU A 194 5.25 -8.23 -6.55
CA LEU A 194 5.00 -7.11 -5.63
C LEU A 194 4.37 -7.57 -4.31
N TYR A 195 3.38 -8.46 -4.35
CA TYR A 195 2.78 -9.02 -3.13
C TYR A 195 3.81 -9.82 -2.30
N ARG A 196 4.67 -10.60 -2.98
CA ARG A 196 5.76 -11.33 -2.32
C ARG A 196 6.77 -10.39 -1.71
N PHE A 197 7.11 -9.30 -2.38
CA PHE A 197 7.99 -8.27 -1.82
C PHE A 197 7.45 -7.77 -0.48
N LEU A 198 6.18 -7.35 -0.45
CA LEU A 198 5.49 -6.89 0.77
C LEU A 198 5.50 -7.91 1.92
N THR A 199 5.28 -9.19 1.62
CA THR A 199 5.04 -10.23 2.64
C THR A 199 6.27 -11.03 3.03
N ILE A 200 7.27 -11.12 2.16
CA ILE A 200 8.55 -11.79 2.41
C ILE A 200 9.60 -10.78 2.90
N GLY A 201 9.46 -9.50 2.54
CA GLY A 201 10.41 -8.44 2.88
C GLY A 201 11.57 -8.32 1.90
N CYS A 202 11.61 -9.12 0.83
CA CYS A 202 12.63 -9.03 -0.19
C CYS A 202 12.15 -9.48 -1.58
N LEU A 203 12.76 -8.92 -2.62
CA LEU A 203 12.50 -9.26 -4.01
C LEU A 203 13.78 -9.23 -4.82
N LYS A 204 14.15 -10.38 -5.40
CA LYS A 204 15.14 -10.46 -6.46
C LYS A 204 14.43 -10.24 -7.79
N TYR A 205 14.91 -9.29 -8.58
CA TYR A 205 14.24 -8.86 -9.81
C TYR A 205 15.10 -8.96 -11.07
N GLN A 206 16.28 -9.59 -10.97
CA GLN A 206 17.13 -9.87 -12.13
C GLN A 206 16.35 -10.62 -13.21
N GLY A 207 16.32 -10.07 -14.43
CA GLY A 207 15.62 -10.69 -15.57
C GLY A 207 14.09 -10.69 -15.46
N MET A 208 13.50 -9.92 -14.54
CA MET A 208 12.05 -9.80 -14.40
C MET A 208 11.49 -8.78 -15.40
N GLN A 209 10.46 -9.17 -16.16
CA GLN A 209 9.72 -8.23 -17.01
C GLN A 209 8.82 -7.32 -16.17
N ILE A 210 8.75 -6.03 -16.53
CA ILE A 210 8.00 -5.03 -15.75
C ILE A 210 6.51 -5.35 -15.60
N GLY A 211 5.89 -6.01 -16.58
CA GLY A 211 4.46 -6.38 -16.51
C GLY A 211 4.15 -7.57 -15.63
N LEU A 212 5.14 -8.38 -15.27
CA LEU A 212 4.93 -9.54 -14.39
C LEU A 212 4.84 -9.14 -12.92
N VAL A 213 5.31 -7.94 -12.56
CA VAL A 213 5.44 -7.47 -11.18
C VAL A 213 4.12 -7.51 -10.41
N SER A 214 3.02 -7.10 -11.05
CA SER A 214 1.71 -7.00 -10.41
C SER A 214 0.85 -8.25 -10.57
N GLY A 215 1.15 -9.09 -11.58
CA GLY A 215 0.36 -10.26 -11.94
C GLY A 215 -1.06 -9.99 -12.47
N GLN A 216 -1.40 -8.73 -12.81
CA GLN A 216 -2.71 -8.40 -13.39
C GLN A 216 -2.90 -8.93 -14.82
N GLU A 217 -1.82 -9.03 -15.61
CA GLU A 217 -1.84 -9.66 -16.94
C GLU A 217 -1.20 -11.06 -16.85
N SER A 218 -1.88 -12.08 -17.37
CA SER A 218 -1.39 -13.47 -17.36
C SER A 218 -0.26 -13.74 -18.35
N SER A 219 -0.11 -12.93 -19.39
CA SER A 219 0.89 -13.13 -20.45
C SER A 219 1.34 -11.81 -21.09
N PRO A 220 2.14 -11.00 -20.37
CA PRO A 220 2.70 -9.78 -20.93
C PRO A 220 3.68 -10.13 -22.06
N ARG A 221 3.46 -9.59 -23.27
CA ARG A 221 4.33 -9.82 -24.44
C ARG A 221 5.17 -8.58 -24.75
N GLY A 222 6.44 -8.79 -25.10
CA GLY A 222 7.34 -7.74 -25.60
C GLY A 222 7.68 -6.64 -24.61
N GLN A 223 7.59 -6.91 -23.30
CA GLN A 223 7.82 -5.90 -22.27
C GLN A 223 9.30 -5.79 -21.90
N ARG A 224 9.69 -4.59 -21.47
CA ARG A 224 11.03 -4.30 -20.94
C ARG A 224 11.28 -5.08 -19.65
N PHE A 225 12.54 -5.31 -19.36
CA PHE A 225 12.99 -5.86 -18.09
C PHE A 225 13.24 -4.75 -17.07
N LEU A 226 13.08 -5.07 -15.78
CA LEU A 226 13.50 -4.20 -14.69
C LEU A 226 15.01 -3.93 -14.78
N THR A 227 15.39 -2.68 -14.58
CA THR A 227 16.79 -2.25 -14.49
C THR A 227 17.28 -2.33 -13.05
N SER A 228 18.59 -2.41 -12.87
CA SER A 228 19.25 -2.35 -11.57
C SER A 228 20.12 -1.08 -11.52
N PRO A 229 19.85 -0.12 -10.61
CA PRO A 229 18.69 -0.06 -9.71
C PRO A 229 17.37 0.19 -10.47
N ILE A 230 16.23 -0.09 -9.81
CA ILE A 230 14.90 0.16 -10.39
C ILE A 230 14.63 1.66 -10.49
N TRP A 231 15.05 2.44 -9.48
CA TRP A 231 14.91 3.89 -9.41
C TRP A 231 16.28 4.57 -9.29
N SER A 232 16.34 5.85 -9.65
CA SER A 232 17.56 6.65 -9.57
C SER A 232 18.00 6.89 -8.12
N GLN A 233 19.30 7.03 -7.89
CA GLN A 233 19.88 7.45 -6.61
C GLN A 233 19.38 8.84 -6.17
N SER A 234 19.02 9.71 -7.14
CA SER A 234 18.43 11.02 -6.85
C SER A 234 17.11 10.95 -6.08
N LEU A 235 16.45 9.78 -6.04
CA LEU A 235 15.27 9.56 -5.21
C LEU A 235 15.59 9.61 -3.70
N GLY A 236 16.84 9.37 -3.30
CA GLY A 236 17.28 9.33 -1.91
C GLY A 236 16.68 8.17 -1.12
N ILE A 237 16.38 7.06 -1.79
CA ILE A 237 15.82 5.83 -1.20
C ILE A 237 16.71 4.67 -1.58
N SER A 238 17.23 3.98 -0.57
CA SER A 238 18.11 2.83 -0.75
C SER A 238 17.34 1.59 -1.23
N HIS A 239 18.07 0.55 -1.63
CA HIS A 239 17.48 -0.75 -1.96
C HIS A 239 16.78 -1.43 -0.77
N GLN A 240 17.04 -1.02 0.47
CA GLN A 240 16.31 -1.44 1.67
C GLN A 240 15.02 -0.64 1.92
N CYS A 241 14.60 0.19 0.96
CA CYS A 241 13.45 1.08 1.08
C CYS A 241 13.52 1.95 2.34
N LEU A 242 14.68 2.56 2.57
CA LEU A 242 14.93 3.53 3.64
C LEU A 242 15.42 4.83 3.02
N TYR A 243 15.13 5.97 3.65
CA TYR A 243 15.74 7.23 3.26
C TYR A 243 17.24 7.19 3.47
N GLU A 244 17.99 7.64 2.47
CA GLU A 244 19.44 7.80 2.56
C GLU A 244 19.77 9.15 3.21
N SER A 245 20.70 9.15 4.15
CA SER A 245 21.27 10.39 4.68
C SER A 245 21.99 11.10 3.54
N ARG A 246 21.62 12.35 3.23
CA ARG A 246 22.41 13.18 2.30
C ARG A 246 23.83 13.29 2.85
N GLN A 247 24.79 12.58 2.26
CA GLN A 247 26.19 12.94 2.42
C GLN A 247 26.36 14.27 1.68
N SER A 248 26.78 15.31 2.39
CA SER A 248 27.23 16.56 1.80
C SER A 248 28.32 16.23 0.78
N GLU A 249 28.09 16.58 -0.49
CA GLU A 249 29.09 16.55 -1.55
C GLU A 249 30.19 17.58 -1.25
N GLU A 250 31.09 17.25 -0.33
CA GLU A 250 32.39 17.91 -0.20
C GLU A 250 33.46 16.82 -0.07
N SER A 251 34.50 16.97 -0.90
CA SER A 251 35.61 16.04 -1.18
C SER A 251 35.25 14.90 -2.17
N SER A 252 35.85 14.76 -3.35
CA SER A 252 37.17 15.17 -3.81
C SER A 252 37.17 15.44 -5.33
N ALA A 253 37.46 16.68 -5.70
CA ALA A 253 38.05 16.96 -7.00
C ALA A 253 39.51 16.51 -6.95
N ALA A 254 39.82 15.34 -7.49
CA ALA A 254 41.19 14.92 -7.78
C ALA A 254 41.38 14.92 -9.29
N SER A 255 42.33 15.73 -9.75
CA SER A 255 42.75 15.95 -11.14
C SER A 255 43.22 14.66 -11.84
N PRO A 256 43.17 14.59 -13.18
CA PRO A 256 43.58 13.41 -13.93
C PRO A 256 45.10 13.43 -14.17
N THR A 257 45.80 12.37 -13.77
CA THR A 257 47.15 12.10 -14.27
C THR A 257 47.31 10.63 -14.67
N ALA A 258 47.76 10.50 -15.92
CA ALA A 258 48.51 9.41 -16.54
C ALA A 258 47.84 8.03 -16.72
N VAL A 259 47.80 7.66 -17.99
CA VAL A 259 47.52 6.33 -18.55
C VAL A 259 48.79 5.49 -18.44
N GLU A 260 48.71 4.30 -17.88
CA GLU A 260 49.53 3.16 -18.30
C GLU A 260 48.84 1.85 -17.93
N GLY A 261 48.85 0.90 -18.86
CA GLY A 261 48.02 -0.29 -18.83
C GLY A 261 48.53 -1.38 -17.90
N GLU A 262 47.60 -2.07 -17.24
CA GLU A 262 47.89 -3.33 -16.56
C GLU A 262 46.84 -4.39 -16.90
N ILE A 263 47.36 -5.57 -17.18
CA ILE A 263 46.67 -6.80 -17.50
C ILE A 263 45.89 -7.28 -16.27
N SER A 264 44.64 -7.66 -16.48
CA SER A 264 43.67 -8.03 -15.46
C SER A 264 44.04 -9.31 -14.70
N ASN A 265 44.62 -9.19 -13.51
CA ASN A 265 44.68 -10.26 -12.51
C ASN A 265 43.56 -10.06 -11.49
N LEU A 266 42.33 -10.46 -11.84
CA LEU A 266 41.22 -10.50 -10.88
C LEU A 266 41.41 -11.70 -9.95
N THR A 267 41.53 -11.45 -8.65
CA THR A 267 41.59 -12.52 -7.65
C THR A 267 40.22 -13.18 -7.47
N VAL A 268 40.17 -14.39 -6.91
CA VAL A 268 38.90 -15.09 -6.60
C VAL A 268 38.05 -14.25 -5.62
N GLU A 269 38.69 -13.48 -4.74
CA GLU A 269 38.04 -12.53 -3.82
C GLU A 269 37.46 -11.32 -4.55
N ASP A 270 38.12 -10.79 -5.58
CA ASP A 270 37.58 -9.71 -6.43
C ASP A 270 36.37 -10.19 -7.24
N VAL A 271 36.40 -11.43 -7.72
CA VAL A 271 35.27 -12.05 -8.42
C VAL A 271 34.11 -12.31 -7.46
N ALA A 272 34.39 -12.77 -6.23
CA ALA A 272 33.37 -12.96 -5.20
C ALA A 272 32.77 -11.63 -4.71
N ASN A 273 33.58 -10.57 -4.58
CA ASN A 273 33.13 -9.23 -4.23
C ASN A 273 32.35 -8.56 -5.36
N LYS A 274 32.77 -8.72 -6.63
CA LYS A 274 32.00 -8.28 -7.79
C LYS A 274 30.70 -9.07 -7.95
N ALA A 275 30.71 -10.38 -7.70
CA ALA A 275 29.51 -11.22 -7.71
C ALA A 275 28.56 -10.87 -6.56
N SER A 276 29.07 -10.57 -5.36
CA SER A 276 28.29 -10.09 -4.21
C SER A 276 27.70 -8.69 -4.45
N ALA A 277 28.46 -7.79 -5.06
CA ALA A 277 27.99 -6.46 -5.48
C ALA A 277 26.94 -6.55 -6.59
N ALA A 278 27.12 -7.42 -7.59
CA ALA A 278 26.14 -7.70 -8.64
C ALA A 278 24.91 -8.46 -8.11
N PHE A 279 25.06 -9.28 -7.07
CA PHE A 279 23.96 -9.98 -6.41
C PHE A 279 23.12 -9.03 -5.53
N LYS A 280 23.76 -8.03 -4.90
CA LYS A 280 23.09 -6.94 -4.20
C LYS A 280 22.48 -5.89 -5.16
N SER A 281 22.95 -5.79 -6.40
CA SER A 281 22.47 -4.75 -7.32
C SER A 281 21.01 -4.98 -7.73
N SER A 282 20.59 -6.24 -7.90
CA SER A 282 19.25 -6.61 -8.40
C SER A 282 18.31 -7.17 -7.34
N MET A 283 18.41 -6.65 -6.11
CA MET A 283 17.56 -7.02 -4.98
C MET A 283 17.06 -5.76 -4.25
N ILE A 284 15.78 -5.75 -3.89
CA ILE A 284 15.20 -4.76 -2.98
C ILE A 284 14.64 -5.46 -1.74
N GLU A 285 14.64 -4.76 -0.60
CA GLU A 285 14.29 -5.29 0.72
C GLU A 285 13.52 -4.26 1.56
N HIS A 286 12.81 -4.71 2.60
CA HIS A 286 12.27 -3.86 3.66
C HIS A 286 12.17 -4.61 5.01
N GLY A 287 12.25 -3.87 6.11
CA GLY A 287 12.30 -4.45 7.48
C GLY A 287 10.95 -4.68 8.18
N LEU A 288 9.82 -4.33 7.57
CA LEU A 288 8.51 -4.24 8.25
C LEU A 288 7.81 -5.56 8.65
N LYS A 289 8.30 -6.73 8.21
CA LYS A 289 7.75 -8.07 8.54
C LYS A 289 6.21 -8.16 8.42
N LEU A 290 5.66 -7.76 7.28
CA LEU A 290 4.22 -7.67 7.07
C LEU A 290 3.58 -9.03 6.76
N ARG A 291 2.34 -9.22 7.23
CA ARG A 291 1.48 -10.36 6.91
C ARG A 291 0.13 -9.88 6.40
N SER A 292 -0.45 -10.62 5.45
CA SER A 292 -1.83 -10.38 5.02
C SER A 292 -2.83 -10.87 6.06
N SER A 293 -3.86 -10.07 6.33
CA SER A 293 -5.02 -10.49 7.12
C SER A 293 -5.89 -11.51 6.37
N TYR A 294 -5.84 -11.54 5.04
CA TYR A 294 -6.57 -12.46 4.16
C TYR A 294 -5.69 -13.59 3.64
N ARG A 295 -6.30 -14.76 3.36
CA ARG A 295 -5.58 -15.96 2.86
C ARG A 295 -5.56 -16.04 1.35
N HIS A 296 -6.39 -15.24 0.67
CA HIS A 296 -6.56 -15.17 -0.77
C HIS A 296 -7.21 -16.41 -1.39
N ARG A 297 -7.76 -17.29 -0.54
CA ARG A 297 -8.47 -18.51 -0.91
C ARG A 297 -9.65 -18.75 0.01
N LEU A 298 -10.79 -19.04 -0.59
CA LEU A 298 -11.99 -19.51 0.08
C LEU A 298 -11.77 -20.91 0.66
N MET A 299 -12.48 -21.20 1.73
CA MET A 299 -12.51 -22.53 2.35
C MET A 299 -13.95 -23.07 2.24
N PRO A 300 -14.15 -24.37 1.95
CA PRO A 300 -13.12 -25.41 1.83
C PRO A 300 -12.55 -25.60 0.42
N ASP A 301 -13.14 -24.99 -0.62
CA ASP A 301 -12.87 -25.34 -2.02
C ASP A 301 -11.59 -24.73 -2.63
N GLY A 302 -10.93 -23.79 -1.94
CA GLY A 302 -9.65 -23.21 -2.35
C GLY A 302 -9.73 -22.22 -3.52
N ARG A 303 -10.95 -21.85 -3.95
CA ARG A 303 -11.15 -20.82 -4.99
C ARG A 303 -10.57 -19.47 -4.57
N PRO A 304 -10.12 -18.62 -5.50
CA PRO A 304 -9.61 -17.30 -5.15
C PRO A 304 -10.67 -16.45 -4.45
N GLU A 305 -10.27 -15.79 -3.36
CA GLU A 305 -11.00 -14.62 -2.86
C GLU A 305 -10.87 -13.49 -3.90
N ILE A 306 -11.88 -12.65 -4.04
CA ILE A 306 -11.82 -11.42 -4.86
C ILE A 306 -12.22 -10.20 -4.05
N THR A 307 -11.66 -9.05 -4.41
CA THR A 307 -11.93 -7.76 -3.76
C THR A 307 -12.51 -6.74 -4.71
N THR A 308 -12.42 -6.96 -6.03
CA THR A 308 -13.06 -6.16 -7.07
C THR A 308 -13.68 -7.05 -8.13
N CYS A 309 -14.83 -6.66 -8.68
CA CYS A 309 -15.55 -7.44 -9.69
C CYS A 309 -16.43 -6.57 -10.59
N HIS A 310 -15.93 -6.20 -11.76
CA HIS A 310 -16.67 -5.47 -12.79
C HIS A 310 -16.55 -6.19 -14.14
N SER A 311 -17.09 -5.63 -15.23
CA SER A 311 -17.22 -6.33 -16.52
C SER A 311 -15.91 -6.76 -17.22
N ARG A 312 -14.74 -6.43 -16.67
CA ARG A 312 -13.43 -6.78 -17.25
C ARG A 312 -12.51 -7.52 -16.29
N THR A 313 -12.77 -7.45 -14.99
CA THR A 313 -11.81 -7.88 -13.97
C THR A 313 -12.58 -8.45 -12.79
N ALA A 314 -12.11 -9.59 -12.28
CA ALA A 314 -12.51 -10.17 -11.00
C ALA A 314 -11.24 -10.66 -10.30
N LEU A 315 -10.68 -9.84 -9.40
CA LEU A 315 -9.37 -10.08 -8.80
C LEU A 315 -9.35 -9.65 -7.33
N THR A 316 -8.37 -10.14 -6.58
CA THR A 316 -7.94 -9.51 -5.32
C THR A 316 -6.84 -8.50 -5.64
N VAL A 317 -7.04 -7.24 -5.26
CA VAL A 317 -6.03 -6.16 -5.37
C VAL A 317 -5.94 -5.31 -4.10
N ASP A 318 -6.89 -5.48 -3.19
CA ASP A 318 -6.97 -4.77 -1.92
C ASP A 318 -6.39 -5.61 -0.79
N TYR A 319 -5.65 -4.97 0.11
CA TYR A 319 -5.01 -5.67 1.23
C TYR A 319 -5.12 -4.88 2.53
N ILE A 320 -5.26 -5.60 3.64
CA ILE A 320 -4.89 -5.13 4.97
C ILE A 320 -3.71 -5.98 5.42
N LEU A 321 -2.51 -5.39 5.36
CA LEU A 321 -1.26 -5.98 5.82
C LEU A 321 -0.92 -5.45 7.21
N TYR A 322 -0.27 -6.26 8.04
CA TYR A 322 0.09 -5.87 9.40
C TYR A 322 1.41 -6.48 9.86
N SER A 323 2.15 -5.77 10.72
CA SER A 323 3.35 -6.31 11.38
C SER A 323 2.96 -7.22 12.55
N SER A 324 3.49 -8.45 12.57
CA SER A 324 3.18 -9.48 13.56
C SER A 324 4.41 -9.85 14.40
N ASP A 325 4.21 -10.09 15.70
CA ASP A 325 5.29 -10.25 16.68
C ASP A 325 5.62 -11.69 17.07
N PHE A 326 5.94 -12.52 16.08
CA PHE A 326 6.27 -13.93 16.34
C PHE A 326 7.72 -14.21 16.76
N THR A 327 8.57 -13.19 16.96
CA THR A 327 10.02 -13.40 17.15
C THR A 327 10.57 -13.19 18.56
N ALA A 328 9.75 -13.15 19.61
CA ALA A 328 10.26 -13.22 20.98
C ALA A 328 9.95 -14.60 21.61
N PRO A 329 10.97 -15.38 22.04
CA PRO A 329 10.76 -16.47 23.00
C PRO A 329 10.01 -15.92 24.21
N ARG A 330 9.15 -16.74 24.82
CA ARG A 330 8.30 -16.43 26.00
C ARG A 330 9.04 -15.84 27.22
N SER A 331 10.37 -15.69 27.18
CA SER A 331 11.23 -15.22 28.27
C SER A 331 11.64 -13.74 28.18
N LEU A 332 11.28 -12.97 27.14
CA LEU A 332 11.51 -11.53 27.07
C LEU A 332 10.20 -10.74 27.25
N PRO A 333 10.19 -9.64 28.03
CA PRO A 333 8.97 -8.89 28.27
C PRO A 333 8.52 -8.18 26.99
N ARG A 334 7.31 -8.54 26.55
CA ARG A 334 6.41 -7.79 25.64
C ARG A 334 6.90 -7.61 24.20
N GLY A 335 6.41 -8.49 23.32
CA GLY A 335 6.33 -8.17 21.91
C GLY A 335 5.36 -7.02 21.64
N ARG A 336 5.75 -6.06 20.80
CA ARG A 336 4.97 -4.94 20.26
C ARG A 336 4.53 -5.28 18.82
N GLY A 337 3.41 -5.97 18.67
CA GLY A 337 2.84 -6.23 17.35
C GLY A 337 1.33 -6.49 17.37
N LEU A 338 0.77 -6.70 16.18
CA LEU A 338 -0.67 -6.92 16.01
C LEU A 338 -0.96 -8.41 15.90
N GLN A 339 -1.94 -8.87 16.67
CA GLN A 339 -2.52 -10.20 16.55
C GLN A 339 -3.87 -10.10 15.84
N LEU A 340 -3.99 -10.74 14.67
CA LEU A 340 -5.26 -10.87 13.98
C LEU A 340 -6.22 -11.75 14.79
N LEU A 341 -7.38 -11.21 15.15
CA LEU A 341 -8.44 -11.91 15.89
C LEU A 341 -9.48 -12.52 14.96
N GLY A 342 -9.77 -11.84 13.86
CA GLY A 342 -10.79 -12.24 12.89
C GLY A 342 -10.85 -11.29 11.71
N ARG A 343 -11.59 -11.69 10.68
CA ARG A 343 -11.83 -10.89 9.48
C ARG A 343 -13.21 -11.19 8.92
N LEU A 344 -13.80 -10.22 8.23
CA LEU A 344 -14.99 -10.48 7.40
C LEU A 344 -14.54 -11.30 6.19
N SER A 345 -15.17 -12.45 5.96
CA SER A 345 -14.88 -13.31 4.81
C SER A 345 -15.18 -12.61 3.49
N LEU A 346 -14.32 -12.79 2.50
CA LEU A 346 -14.60 -12.42 1.12
C LEU A 346 -15.39 -13.52 0.41
N VAL A 347 -15.77 -13.23 -0.82
CA VAL A 347 -16.44 -14.15 -1.74
C VAL A 347 -15.57 -14.43 -2.97
N GLY A 348 -16.03 -15.31 -3.85
CA GLY A 348 -15.40 -15.60 -5.12
C GLY A 348 -16.14 -14.93 -6.27
N GLN A 349 -15.62 -15.13 -7.48
CA GLN A 349 -16.23 -14.59 -8.70
C GLN A 349 -17.66 -15.09 -8.96
N PRO A 350 -17.97 -16.41 -8.85
CA PRO A 350 -19.33 -16.90 -9.09
C PRO A 350 -20.39 -16.23 -8.22
N GLU A 351 -20.07 -15.98 -6.94
CA GLU A 351 -20.99 -15.33 -6.01
C GLU A 351 -21.29 -13.87 -6.41
N LEU A 352 -20.31 -13.15 -6.98
CA LEU A 352 -20.54 -11.80 -7.48
C LEU A 352 -21.23 -11.79 -8.86
N GLU A 353 -21.02 -12.82 -9.68
CA GLU A 353 -21.76 -13.00 -10.94
C GLU A 353 -23.26 -13.22 -10.68
N GLU A 354 -23.63 -13.97 -9.63
CA GLU A 354 -25.02 -14.21 -9.24
C GLU A 354 -25.79 -12.93 -8.86
N VAL A 355 -25.08 -11.91 -8.36
CA VAL A 355 -25.65 -10.59 -8.02
C VAL A 355 -25.40 -9.54 -9.11
N ASN A 356 -25.07 -9.98 -10.33
CA ASN A 356 -24.79 -9.14 -11.49
C ASN A 356 -23.62 -8.17 -11.28
N PHE A 357 -22.50 -8.67 -10.77
CA PHE A 357 -21.23 -7.96 -10.57
C PHE A 357 -21.35 -6.75 -9.63
N LEU A 358 -20.29 -5.93 -9.58
CA LEU A 358 -20.21 -4.69 -8.83
C LEU A 358 -19.91 -3.48 -9.74
N PRO A 359 -20.43 -2.28 -9.43
CA PRO A 359 -21.43 -2.01 -8.39
C PRO A 359 -22.81 -2.55 -8.81
N ASN A 360 -23.71 -2.71 -7.84
CA ASN A 360 -25.09 -3.11 -8.07
C ASN A 360 -26.04 -2.35 -7.13
N GLN A 361 -27.32 -2.75 -7.09
CA GLN A 361 -28.35 -2.06 -6.31
C GLN A 361 -28.06 -2.04 -4.79
N HIS A 362 -27.25 -2.98 -4.29
CA HIS A 362 -26.91 -3.12 -2.87
C HIS A 362 -25.47 -2.70 -2.56
N HIS A 363 -24.54 -2.92 -3.49
CA HIS A 363 -23.12 -2.61 -3.32
C HIS A 363 -22.74 -1.44 -4.22
N SER A 364 -22.35 -0.34 -3.61
CA SER A 364 -22.18 0.96 -4.29
C SER A 364 -20.73 1.31 -4.64
N SER A 365 -19.84 0.33 -4.63
CA SER A 365 -18.49 0.35 -5.18
C SER A 365 -18.29 -0.90 -6.03
N ASP A 366 -17.34 -0.88 -6.97
CA ASP A 366 -16.86 -2.06 -7.67
C ASP A 366 -15.88 -2.92 -6.85
N HIS A 367 -15.50 -2.43 -5.66
CA HIS A 367 -14.73 -3.18 -4.66
C HIS A 367 -15.60 -3.63 -3.48
N LEU A 368 -15.11 -4.62 -2.73
CA LEU A 368 -15.65 -5.07 -1.44
C LEU A 368 -14.82 -4.47 -0.29
N PRO A 369 -15.44 -4.07 0.84
CA PRO A 369 -14.68 -3.61 1.99
C PRO A 369 -13.94 -4.77 2.67
N LEU A 370 -12.66 -4.58 2.95
CA LEU A 370 -11.88 -5.48 3.80
C LEU A 370 -12.04 -5.06 5.26
N ILE A 371 -12.28 -6.02 6.14
CA ILE A 371 -12.50 -5.79 7.57
C ILE A 371 -11.73 -6.82 8.37
N ALA A 372 -10.88 -6.36 9.27
CA ALA A 372 -10.09 -7.17 10.16
C ALA A 372 -10.08 -6.58 11.56
N SER A 373 -10.12 -7.46 12.57
CA SER A 373 -10.05 -7.12 13.98
C SER A 373 -8.70 -7.53 14.53
N PHE A 374 -8.04 -6.62 15.24
CA PHE A 374 -6.71 -6.84 15.79
C PHE A 374 -6.67 -6.63 17.29
N ARG A 375 -5.80 -7.38 17.97
CA ARG A 375 -5.34 -7.08 19.33
C ARG A 375 -3.95 -6.47 19.23
N LEU A 376 -3.78 -5.29 19.81
CA LEU A 376 -2.49 -4.67 20.03
C LEU A 376 -1.82 -5.33 21.24
N GLN A 377 -0.63 -5.91 21.05
CA GLN A 377 0.17 -6.42 22.15
C GLN A 377 1.05 -5.29 22.68
N SER A 378 0.89 -4.95 23.97
CA SER A 378 1.55 -3.85 24.67
C SER A 378 2.35 -4.32 25.86
#